data_AF-A0A497MNB0-F1
#
_entry.id   AF-A0A497MNB0-F1
#
_cell.length_a   1.000
_cell.length_b   1.000
_cell.length_c   1.000
_cell.angle_alpha   90.00
_cell.angle_beta   90.00
_cell.angle_gamma   90.00
#
_symmetry.space_group_name_H-M   'P 1'
#
loop_
_entity.id
_entity.type
_entity.pdbx_description
1 polymer ?
#
loop_
_entity_poly.entity_id
_entity_poly.type
_entity_poly.pdbx_seq_one_letter_code
_entity_poly.pdbx_strand_id
1 'polypeptide(L)'
;MRKTLLIPFIIVAVFAIVFVVFYKPPRQMEFSQGEYVVVDDGRGAYVDGRDDVHIFVFDYSLQLDLRTCSMTGSRSIYIRFQDTEWRDKDLKSIESPLPSGNYYVYMAASIFPQTKKLRDMEVGEIIEPVVWIHFYEEAMETGSAIRIEESEYLSYLNLSSPQPPPPLYNYGHVKLTRVSENTWIIDVNAWFMYVSKIESTQKYYYVKLSFKLTATI
;
A
#
# COMPACT_ATOMS: atom_id res chain seq x y z
N MET A 1 31.40 -25.80 43.57
CA MET A 1 30.34 -25.29 42.67
C MET A 1 30.96 -24.37 41.61
N ARG A 2 30.40 -24.30 40.39
CA ARG A 2 30.64 -23.27 39.34
C ARG A 2 31.47 -23.63 38.08
N LYS A 3 31.39 -24.86 37.55
CA LYS A 3 31.65 -25.08 36.09
C LYS A 3 30.37 -25.48 35.33
N THR A 4 29.43 -26.14 36.01
CA THR A 4 28.14 -26.58 35.46
C THR A 4 27.17 -25.45 35.11
N LEU A 5 27.32 -24.26 35.70
CA LEU A 5 26.50 -23.07 35.39
C LEU A 5 27.06 -22.20 34.25
N LEU A 6 28.33 -22.38 33.87
CA LEU A 6 28.97 -21.55 32.83
C LEU A 6 28.61 -22.00 31.42
N ILE A 7 28.50 -23.31 31.22
CA ILE A 7 28.16 -23.94 29.94
C ILE A 7 26.77 -23.49 29.42
N PRO A 8 25.68 -23.52 30.20
CA PRO A 8 24.37 -23.06 29.71
C PRO A 8 24.37 -21.56 29.37
N PHE A 9 25.13 -20.73 30.11
CA PHE A 9 25.24 -19.31 29.83
C PHE A 9 25.97 -19.04 28.50
N ILE A 10 27.05 -19.78 28.23
CA ILE A 10 27.76 -19.70 26.95
C ILE A 10 26.86 -20.15 25.79
N ILE A 11 26.09 -21.23 25.97
CA ILE A 11 25.15 -21.71 24.95
C ILE A 11 24.08 -20.64 24.64
N VAL A 12 23.45 -20.05 25.66
CA VAL A 12 22.45 -18.98 25.47
C VAL A 12 23.07 -17.76 24.80
N ALA A 13 24.29 -17.36 25.18
CA ALA A 13 24.97 -16.24 24.56
C ALA A 13 25.30 -16.51 23.08
N VAL A 14 25.76 -17.71 22.74
CA VAL A 14 26.01 -18.11 21.35
C VAL A 14 24.70 -18.14 20.55
N PHE A 15 23.62 -18.71 21.10
CA PHE A 15 22.32 -18.69 20.44
C PHE A 15 21.78 -17.27 20.26
N ALA A 16 21.95 -16.38 21.24
CA ALA A 16 21.57 -14.98 21.12
C ALA A 16 22.38 -14.24 20.05
N ILE A 17 23.69 -14.49 19.96
CA ILE A 17 24.55 -13.91 18.92
C ILE A 17 24.15 -14.44 17.54
N VAL A 18 23.97 -15.76 17.39
CA VAL A 18 23.50 -16.36 16.14
C VAL A 18 22.14 -15.80 15.77
N PHE A 19 21.21 -15.69 16.72
CA PHE A 19 19.92 -15.07 16.47
C PHE A 19 20.08 -13.62 16.01
N VAL A 20 20.83 -12.77 16.70
CA VAL A 20 21.01 -11.36 16.30
C VAL A 20 21.71 -11.22 14.95
N VAL A 21 22.69 -12.07 14.63
CA VAL A 21 23.46 -12.00 13.38
C VAL A 21 22.68 -12.53 12.18
N PHE A 22 21.86 -13.56 12.38
CA PHE A 22 21.16 -14.23 11.28
C PHE A 22 19.65 -13.95 11.22
N TYR A 23 19.06 -13.37 12.27
CA TYR A 23 17.66 -12.98 12.26
C TYR A 23 17.48 -11.79 11.33
N LYS A 24 16.78 -12.05 10.23
CA LYS A 24 16.21 -11.00 9.38
C LYS A 24 14.77 -10.81 9.83
N PRO A 25 14.38 -9.61 10.27
CA PRO A 25 12.98 -9.35 10.55
C PRO A 25 12.15 -9.67 9.31
N PRO A 26 10.95 -10.26 9.46
CA PRO A 26 10.09 -10.51 8.33
C PRO A 26 9.70 -9.19 7.66
N ARG A 27 9.44 -9.24 6.35
CA ARG A 27 8.89 -8.10 5.64
C ARG A 27 7.57 -7.73 6.27
N GLN A 28 7.35 -6.44 6.47
CA GLN A 28 6.12 -5.95 7.04
C GLN A 28 5.73 -4.60 6.48
N MET A 29 4.43 -4.33 6.48
CA MET A 29 3.88 -3.03 6.20
C MET A 29 2.93 -2.60 7.32
N GLU A 30 2.91 -1.31 7.64
CA GLU A 30 2.10 -0.76 8.73
C GLU A 30 1.51 0.59 8.31
N PHE A 31 0.17 0.71 8.43
CA PHE A 31 -0.50 1.98 8.23
C PHE A 31 -0.35 2.84 9.49
N SER A 32 -0.02 4.11 9.30
CA SER A 32 0.00 5.07 10.40
C SER A 32 -1.42 5.33 10.89
N GLN A 33 -1.55 5.41 12.20
CA GLN A 33 -2.79 5.80 12.87
C GLN A 33 -2.98 7.33 12.79
N GLY A 34 -4.22 7.81 12.88
CA GLY A 34 -4.54 9.25 12.94
C GLY A 34 -5.74 9.67 12.09
N GLU A 35 -5.67 10.86 11.52
CA GLU A 35 -6.72 11.48 10.68
C GLU A 35 -6.71 10.99 9.21
N TYR A 36 -6.10 9.82 8.96
CA TYR A 36 -6.07 9.21 7.63
C TYR A 36 -7.41 8.52 7.32
N VAL A 37 -7.84 8.56 6.06
CA VAL A 37 -9.09 7.91 5.62
C VAL A 37 -8.88 6.42 5.33
N VAL A 38 -7.65 6.00 5.02
CA VAL A 38 -7.27 4.59 4.93
C VAL A 38 -6.36 4.25 6.11
N VAL A 39 -6.77 3.28 6.91
CA VAL A 39 -6.07 2.81 8.12
C VAL A 39 -6.03 1.29 8.17
N ASP A 40 -5.25 0.72 9.09
CA ASP A 40 -5.20 -0.73 9.28
C ASP A 40 -6.50 -1.31 9.87
N ASP A 41 -6.54 -2.64 9.96
CA ASP A 41 -7.65 -3.38 10.58
C ASP A 41 -7.56 -3.47 12.11
N GLY A 42 -6.72 -2.65 12.75
CA GLY A 42 -6.52 -2.63 14.21
C GLY A 42 -5.78 -3.84 14.78
N ARG A 43 -5.26 -4.75 13.94
CA ARG A 43 -4.55 -5.97 14.36
C ARG A 43 -3.03 -5.82 14.34
N GLY A 44 -2.52 -4.61 14.11
CA GLY A 44 -1.10 -4.30 14.01
C GLY A 44 -0.54 -4.54 12.60
N ALA A 45 0.79 -4.61 12.48
CA ALA A 45 1.47 -4.70 11.19
C ALA A 45 1.02 -5.91 10.35
N TYR A 46 0.99 -5.70 9.04
CA TYR A 46 0.84 -6.74 8.03
C TYR A 46 2.19 -7.40 7.83
N VAL A 47 2.32 -8.69 8.14
CA VAL A 47 3.60 -9.42 8.11
C VAL A 47 3.54 -10.46 7.01
N ASP A 48 4.51 -10.43 6.10
CA ASP A 48 4.58 -11.34 4.96
C ASP A 48 4.52 -12.82 5.39
N GLY A 49 3.64 -13.59 4.75
CA GLY A 49 3.42 -15.00 5.04
C GLY A 49 2.61 -15.27 6.32
N ARG A 50 1.99 -14.26 6.94
CA ARG A 50 1.07 -14.41 8.08
C ARG A 50 -0.29 -13.85 7.74
N ASP A 51 -1.34 -14.47 8.27
CA ASP A 51 -2.73 -14.02 8.09
C ASP A 51 -3.07 -13.71 6.61
N ASP A 52 -2.64 -14.59 5.69
CA ASP A 52 -2.83 -14.44 4.24
C ASP A 52 -2.27 -13.15 3.63
N VAL A 53 -1.35 -12.47 4.32
CA VAL A 53 -0.65 -11.29 3.83
C VAL A 53 0.50 -11.72 2.93
N HIS A 54 0.56 -11.14 1.74
CA HIS A 54 1.71 -11.24 0.86
C HIS A 54 2.31 -9.87 0.58
N ILE A 55 3.61 -9.72 0.79
CA ILE A 55 4.37 -8.51 0.49
C ILE A 55 5.38 -8.80 -0.61
N PHE A 56 5.14 -8.21 -1.77
CA PHE A 56 6.05 -8.32 -2.92
C PHE A 56 6.92 -7.09 -3.04
N VAL A 57 8.21 -7.34 -3.26
CA VAL A 57 9.21 -6.30 -3.49
C VAL A 57 9.89 -6.63 -4.80
N PHE A 58 9.58 -5.83 -5.81
CA PHE A 58 10.22 -5.88 -7.11
C PHE A 58 11.22 -4.74 -7.23
N ASP A 59 12.06 -4.77 -8.27
CA ASP A 59 13.06 -3.72 -8.51
C ASP A 59 12.45 -2.30 -8.52
N TYR A 60 11.21 -2.15 -8.97
CA TYR A 60 10.53 -0.86 -9.11
C TYR A 60 9.21 -0.73 -8.36
N SER A 61 8.80 -1.72 -7.55
CA SER A 61 7.52 -1.63 -6.85
C SER A 61 7.48 -2.31 -5.49
N LEU A 62 6.72 -1.69 -4.58
CA LEU A 62 6.29 -2.24 -3.30
C LEU A 62 4.83 -2.61 -3.41
N GLN A 63 4.48 -3.83 -3.01
CA GLN A 63 3.11 -4.32 -3.14
C GLN A 63 2.66 -4.99 -1.85
N LEU A 64 1.42 -4.69 -1.47
CA LEU A 64 0.69 -5.32 -0.39
C LEU A 64 -0.50 -6.05 -0.98
N ASP A 65 -0.55 -7.35 -0.81
CA ASP A 65 -1.63 -8.19 -1.30
C ASP A 65 -2.35 -8.82 -0.11
N LEU A 66 -3.59 -8.35 0.10
CA LEU A 66 -4.54 -8.86 1.09
C LEU A 66 -5.69 -9.61 0.39
N ARG A 67 -5.50 -10.03 -0.87
CA ARG A 67 -6.54 -10.74 -1.61
C ARG A 67 -6.76 -12.11 -1.01
N THR A 68 -8.03 -12.46 -0.96
CA THR A 68 -8.56 -13.75 -0.57
C THR A 68 -8.36 -14.80 -1.65
N CYS A 69 -7.30 -15.61 -1.54
CA CYS A 69 -7.28 -16.93 -2.21
C CYS A 69 -8.15 -17.95 -1.46
N SER A 70 -8.40 -17.74 -0.17
CA SER A 70 -9.33 -18.50 0.66
C SER A 70 -10.63 -17.70 0.82
N MET A 71 -11.78 -18.37 1.00
CA MET A 71 -13.08 -17.71 1.20
C MET A 71 -13.17 -16.87 2.50
N THR A 72 -12.08 -16.76 3.27
CA THR A 72 -11.99 -16.00 4.52
C THR A 72 -10.60 -15.37 4.62
N GLY A 73 -10.43 -14.22 3.99
CA GLY A 73 -9.20 -13.45 4.11
C GLY A 73 -9.10 -12.99 5.55
N SER A 74 -7.95 -13.20 6.16
CA SER A 74 -7.84 -12.91 7.58
C SER A 74 -7.47 -11.46 7.86
N ARG A 75 -7.01 -10.68 6.87
CA ARG A 75 -6.66 -9.25 7.02
C ARG A 75 -7.34 -8.38 5.97
N SER A 76 -7.56 -7.13 6.32
CA SER A 76 -8.18 -6.11 5.45
C SER A 76 -7.60 -4.74 5.78
N ILE A 77 -7.95 -3.71 5.02
CA ILE A 77 -7.75 -2.31 5.44
C ILE A 77 -9.11 -1.68 5.70
N TYR A 78 -9.20 -0.80 6.69
CA TYR A 78 -10.41 -0.04 6.93
C TYR A 78 -10.35 1.28 6.16
N ILE A 79 -11.41 1.60 5.42
CA ILE A 79 -11.51 2.80 4.60
C ILE A 79 -12.75 3.59 4.98
N ARG A 80 -12.56 4.86 5.34
CA ARG A 80 -13.60 5.83 5.69
C ARG A 80 -14.14 6.53 4.44
N PHE A 81 -14.71 5.77 3.50
CA PHE A 81 -15.19 6.33 2.24
C PHE A 81 -16.26 7.42 2.39
N GLN A 82 -17.06 7.36 3.45
CA GLN A 82 -18.09 8.38 3.73
C GLN A 82 -17.52 9.67 4.33
N ASP A 83 -16.30 9.63 4.87
CA ASP A 83 -15.61 10.80 5.44
C ASP A 83 -14.67 11.47 4.44
N THR A 84 -14.59 10.95 3.20
CA THR A 84 -13.72 11.51 2.17
C THR A 84 -14.49 12.27 1.08
N GLU A 85 -13.77 13.11 0.35
CA GLU A 85 -14.30 13.89 -0.76
C GLU A 85 -14.43 13.01 -2.01
N TRP A 86 -15.61 13.05 -2.61
CA TRP A 86 -15.92 12.40 -3.89
C TRP A 86 -16.36 13.40 -4.93
N ARG A 87 -15.99 13.15 -6.18
CA ARG A 87 -16.46 13.89 -7.35
C ARG A 87 -16.90 12.96 -8.48
N ASP A 88 -17.88 13.39 -9.25
CA ASP A 88 -18.27 12.73 -10.49
C ASP A 88 -17.31 13.07 -11.65
N LYS A 89 -17.59 12.53 -12.83
CA LYS A 89 -16.83 12.81 -14.07
C LYS A 89 -16.79 14.28 -14.47
N ASP A 90 -17.77 15.08 -14.04
CA ASP A 90 -17.88 16.52 -14.32
C ASP A 90 -17.24 17.35 -13.19
N LEU A 91 -16.50 16.69 -12.27
CA LEU A 91 -15.82 17.26 -11.11
C LEU A 91 -16.75 17.87 -10.06
N LYS A 92 -18.04 17.56 -10.10
CA LYS A 92 -19.02 18.00 -9.11
C LYS A 92 -18.93 17.11 -7.87
N SER A 93 -19.04 17.74 -6.71
CA SER A 93 -19.09 16.99 -5.45
C SER A 93 -20.32 16.08 -5.41
N ILE A 94 -20.13 14.86 -4.94
CA ILE A 94 -21.17 13.85 -4.77
C ILE A 94 -21.04 13.20 -3.40
N GLU A 95 -22.11 12.55 -2.94
CA GLU A 95 -22.02 11.63 -1.80
C GLU A 95 -21.18 10.40 -2.16
N SER A 96 -20.61 9.76 -1.14
CA SER A 96 -19.80 8.58 -1.36
C SER A 96 -20.63 7.45 -1.97
N PRO A 97 -20.20 6.87 -3.11
CA PRO A 97 -20.86 5.71 -3.69
C PRO A 97 -20.49 4.41 -2.98
N LEU A 98 -19.57 4.43 -2.01
CA LEU A 98 -19.10 3.26 -1.28
C LEU A 98 -19.31 3.43 0.23
N PRO A 99 -19.68 2.37 0.95
CA PRO A 99 -19.77 2.43 2.40
C PRO A 99 -18.37 2.56 3.04
N SER A 100 -18.28 3.15 4.23
CA SER A 100 -17.06 2.97 5.03
C SER A 100 -17.00 1.55 5.57
N GLY A 101 -15.84 0.91 5.55
CA GLY A 101 -15.75 -0.50 5.93
C GLY A 101 -14.39 -1.13 5.74
N ASN A 102 -14.33 -2.44 5.96
CA ASN A 102 -13.15 -3.26 5.72
C ASN A 102 -13.11 -3.72 4.27
N TYR A 103 -11.98 -3.51 3.61
CA TYR A 103 -11.75 -3.85 2.22
C TYR A 103 -10.53 -4.77 2.09
N TYR A 104 -10.69 -5.86 1.34
CA TYR A 104 -9.57 -6.65 0.85
C TYR A 104 -8.96 -5.94 -0.33
N VAL A 105 -7.66 -5.70 -0.29
CA VAL A 105 -6.99 -4.92 -1.32
C VAL A 105 -5.73 -5.58 -1.83
N TYR A 106 -5.44 -5.32 -3.10
CA TYR A 106 -4.09 -5.36 -3.62
C TYR A 106 -3.65 -3.91 -3.87
N MET A 107 -2.58 -3.48 -3.22
CA MET A 107 -2.00 -2.16 -3.37
C MET A 107 -0.60 -2.27 -3.96
N ALA A 108 -0.28 -1.42 -4.92
CA ALA A 108 1.05 -1.30 -5.49
C ALA A 108 1.49 0.17 -5.57
N ALA A 109 2.69 0.46 -5.10
CA ALA A 109 3.39 1.71 -5.35
C ALA A 109 4.60 1.41 -6.25
N SER A 110 4.56 1.91 -7.48
CA SER A 110 5.56 1.65 -8.52
C SER A 110 6.28 2.94 -8.91
N ILE A 111 7.60 2.90 -8.98
CA ILE A 111 8.42 4.01 -9.51
C ILE A 111 8.73 3.83 -11.00
N PHE A 112 8.21 2.80 -11.67
CA PHE A 112 8.32 2.66 -13.14
C PHE A 112 7.57 3.81 -13.85
N PRO A 113 8.08 4.41 -14.94
CA PRO A 113 9.24 4.01 -15.76
C PRO A 113 10.59 4.62 -15.34
N GLN A 114 10.77 5.03 -14.09
CA GLN A 114 12.04 5.63 -13.67
C GLN A 114 13.21 4.66 -13.82
N THR A 115 14.38 5.22 -14.12
CA THR A 115 15.61 4.46 -14.37
C THR A 115 16.23 3.87 -13.10
N LYS A 116 15.82 4.35 -11.92
CA LYS A 116 16.36 3.95 -10.62
C LYS A 116 15.50 2.85 -9.99
N LYS A 117 16.13 1.83 -9.41
CA LYS A 117 15.43 0.79 -8.62
C LYS A 117 15.20 1.27 -7.20
N LEU A 118 14.20 0.70 -6.53
CA LEU A 118 13.88 1.02 -5.12
C LEU A 118 15.09 0.89 -4.19
N ARG A 119 15.87 -0.17 -4.38
CA ARG A 119 17.10 -0.45 -3.61
C ARG A 119 18.24 0.53 -3.88
N ASP A 120 18.19 1.26 -4.99
CA ASP A 120 19.20 2.23 -5.40
C ASP A 120 18.82 3.67 -4.96
N MET A 121 17.68 3.84 -4.29
CA MET A 121 17.29 5.13 -3.67
C MET A 121 18.24 5.48 -2.51
N GLU A 122 18.66 6.73 -2.37
CA GLU A 122 19.41 7.17 -1.19
C GLU A 122 18.49 7.34 0.02
N VAL A 123 19.03 7.22 1.23
CA VAL A 123 18.26 7.54 2.44
C VAL A 123 17.93 9.04 2.43
N GLY A 124 16.65 9.37 2.58
CA GLY A 124 16.11 10.71 2.44
C GLY A 124 15.62 11.05 1.02
N GLU A 125 15.89 10.20 0.02
CA GLU A 125 15.41 10.42 -1.34
C GLU A 125 13.88 10.26 -1.41
N ILE A 126 13.25 11.19 -2.12
CA ILE A 126 11.80 11.27 -2.31
C ILE A 126 11.51 11.15 -3.80
N ILE A 127 10.59 10.25 -4.14
CA ILE A 127 10.12 10.02 -5.50
C ILE A 127 8.59 10.02 -5.48
N GLU A 128 7.93 10.52 -6.53
CA GLU A 128 6.48 10.32 -6.73
C GLU A 128 6.25 8.95 -7.41
N PRO A 129 5.63 7.97 -6.72
CA PRO A 129 5.27 6.69 -7.32
C PRO A 129 3.90 6.77 -8.02
N VAL A 130 3.70 5.87 -8.97
CA VAL A 130 2.38 5.49 -9.45
C VAL A 130 1.73 4.57 -8.42
N VAL A 131 0.53 4.91 -7.94
CA VAL A 131 -0.19 4.12 -6.92
C VAL A 131 -1.47 3.52 -7.49
N TRP A 132 -1.62 2.22 -7.27
CA TRP A 132 -2.76 1.41 -7.70
C TRP A 132 -3.33 0.70 -6.47
N ILE A 133 -4.64 0.77 -6.32
CA ILE A 133 -5.37 0.06 -5.27
C ILE A 133 -6.52 -0.68 -5.94
N HIS A 134 -6.51 -1.99 -5.87
CA HIS A 134 -7.59 -2.84 -6.35
C HIS A 134 -8.38 -3.34 -5.15
N PHE A 135 -9.70 -3.22 -5.23
CA PHE A 135 -10.64 -3.63 -4.20
C PHE A 135 -11.26 -4.96 -4.57
N TYR A 136 -11.39 -5.84 -3.59
CA TYR A 136 -11.93 -7.18 -3.78
C TYR A 136 -13.05 -7.49 -2.81
N GLU A 137 -14.04 -8.22 -3.30
CA GLU A 137 -15.02 -8.93 -2.50
C GLU A 137 -14.90 -10.41 -2.88
N GLU A 138 -14.55 -11.25 -1.90
CA GLU A 138 -14.12 -12.63 -2.14
C GLU A 138 -12.98 -12.70 -3.18
N ALA A 139 -13.14 -13.49 -4.25
CA ALA A 139 -12.15 -13.61 -5.32
C ALA A 139 -12.39 -12.64 -6.49
N MET A 140 -13.37 -11.74 -6.40
CA MET A 140 -13.76 -10.85 -7.49
C MET A 140 -13.32 -9.42 -7.24
N GLU A 141 -12.71 -8.79 -8.26
CA GLU A 141 -12.35 -7.38 -8.19
C GLU A 141 -13.61 -6.52 -8.37
N THR A 142 -13.90 -5.69 -7.38
CA THR A 142 -15.10 -4.83 -7.34
C THR A 142 -14.83 -3.40 -7.81
N GLY A 143 -13.57 -2.97 -7.76
CA GLY A 143 -13.17 -1.68 -8.28
C GLY A 143 -11.68 -1.43 -8.16
N SER A 144 -11.22 -0.29 -8.68
CA SER A 144 -9.84 0.15 -8.54
C SER A 144 -9.71 1.66 -8.40
N ALA A 145 -8.78 2.11 -7.56
CA ALA A 145 -8.36 3.51 -7.45
C ALA A 145 -6.95 3.66 -8.04
N ILE A 146 -6.81 4.57 -9.00
CA ILE A 146 -5.60 4.72 -9.80
C ILE A 146 -5.23 6.20 -9.89
N ARG A 147 -3.93 6.50 -9.74
CA ARG A 147 -3.35 7.82 -9.99
C ARG A 147 -2.13 7.69 -10.90
N ILE A 148 -2.22 8.27 -12.09
CA ILE A 148 -1.22 8.22 -13.16
C ILE A 148 -1.15 9.60 -13.85
N GLU A 149 0.04 10.19 -13.93
CA GLU A 149 0.28 11.45 -14.67
C GLU A 149 0.49 11.16 -16.14
N GLU A 150 1.68 10.70 -16.52
CA GLU A 150 2.04 10.36 -17.88
C GLU A 150 2.91 9.11 -17.82
N SER A 151 2.36 7.97 -18.22
CA SER A 151 3.13 6.73 -18.24
C SER A 151 2.65 5.81 -19.35
N GLU A 152 3.50 4.85 -19.71
CA GLU A 152 3.12 3.71 -20.54
C GLU A 152 1.88 2.99 -20.00
N TYR A 153 1.56 3.12 -18.70
CA TYR A 153 0.33 2.57 -18.12
C TYR A 153 -0.97 3.17 -18.66
N LEU A 154 -0.94 4.41 -19.18
CA LEU A 154 -2.14 5.00 -19.78
C LEU A 154 -2.61 4.19 -20.99
N SER A 155 -1.68 3.69 -21.83
CA SER A 155 -2.02 2.88 -23.00
C SER A 155 -2.57 1.50 -22.62
N TYR A 156 -2.01 0.86 -21.58
CA TYR A 156 -2.54 -0.39 -21.03
C TYR A 156 -3.97 -0.27 -20.49
N LEU A 157 -4.36 0.94 -20.04
CA LEU A 157 -5.70 1.24 -19.53
C LEU A 157 -6.63 1.89 -20.57
N ASN A 158 -6.19 2.04 -21.83
CA ASN A 158 -6.90 2.79 -22.88
C ASN A 158 -7.27 4.24 -22.47
N LEU A 159 -6.42 4.88 -21.68
CA LEU A 159 -6.57 6.26 -21.25
C LEU A 159 -5.72 7.17 -22.14
N SER A 160 -6.29 8.29 -22.56
CA SER A 160 -5.63 9.28 -23.42
C SER A 160 -5.06 10.49 -22.66
N SER A 161 -5.27 10.55 -21.35
CA SER A 161 -4.89 11.69 -20.50
C SER A 161 -4.61 11.24 -19.06
N PRO A 162 -3.84 12.03 -18.28
CA PRO A 162 -3.63 11.82 -16.86
C PRO A 162 -4.93 11.56 -16.10
N GLN A 163 -4.88 10.64 -15.13
CA GLN A 163 -6.00 10.36 -14.23
C GLN A 163 -5.53 10.39 -12.78
N PRO A 164 -6.18 11.17 -11.88
CA PRO A 164 -7.29 12.08 -12.16
C PRO A 164 -6.87 13.28 -13.04
N PRO A 165 -7.81 14.05 -13.61
CA PRO A 165 -7.48 15.18 -14.48
C PRO A 165 -6.70 16.28 -13.72
N PRO A 166 -5.95 17.15 -14.43
CA PRO A 166 -5.03 18.12 -13.82
C PRO A 166 -5.58 18.95 -12.64
N PRO A 167 -6.85 19.43 -12.66
CA PRO A 167 -7.42 20.16 -11.53
C PRO A 167 -7.46 19.37 -10.20
N LEU A 168 -7.53 18.04 -10.28
CA LEU A 168 -7.48 17.14 -9.13
C LEU A 168 -6.08 16.57 -8.93
N TYR A 169 -5.36 16.28 -10.01
CA TYR A 169 -4.01 15.73 -9.95
C TYR A 169 -3.08 16.62 -9.14
N ASN A 170 -3.09 17.93 -9.44
CA ASN A 170 -2.18 18.90 -8.83
C ASN A 170 -2.54 19.26 -7.38
N TYR A 171 -3.65 18.74 -6.85
CA TYR A 171 -4.09 19.00 -5.48
C TYR A 171 -3.83 17.81 -4.57
N GLY A 172 -2.69 17.84 -3.88
CA GLY A 172 -2.27 16.80 -2.96
C GLY A 172 -0.83 16.36 -3.18
N HIS A 173 -0.46 15.20 -2.63
CA HIS A 173 0.84 14.58 -2.84
C HIS A 173 0.75 13.05 -2.79
N VAL A 174 1.64 12.41 -3.53
CA VAL A 174 1.99 11.00 -3.38
C VAL A 174 3.51 10.93 -3.32
N LYS A 175 4.06 10.46 -2.20
CA LYS A 175 5.50 10.43 -1.97
C LYS A 175 5.92 9.06 -1.50
N LEU A 176 6.95 8.51 -2.15
CA LEU A 176 7.71 7.38 -1.68
C LEU A 176 9.08 7.89 -1.19
N THR A 177 9.35 7.71 0.10
CA THR A 177 10.61 8.16 0.72
C THR A 177 11.36 6.96 1.28
N ARG A 178 12.64 6.78 0.94
CA ARG A 178 13.49 5.80 1.65
C ARG A 178 13.99 6.45 2.94
N VAL A 179 13.56 5.96 4.09
CA VAL A 179 13.88 6.58 5.40
C VAL A 179 15.00 5.86 6.16
N SER A 180 15.31 4.63 5.77
CA SER A 180 16.44 3.86 6.29
C SER A 180 16.94 2.87 5.22
N GLU A 181 17.97 2.10 5.53
CA GLU A 181 18.50 1.07 4.64
C GLU A 181 17.39 0.12 4.13
N ASN A 182 16.45 -0.28 4.98
CA ASN A 182 15.43 -1.26 4.64
C ASN A 182 14.02 -0.75 4.90
N THR A 183 13.81 0.57 4.87
CA THR A 183 12.50 1.15 5.19
C THR A 183 12.12 2.26 4.21
N TRP A 184 10.89 2.15 3.72
CA TRP A 184 10.25 3.12 2.85
C TRP A 184 8.94 3.61 3.47
N ILE A 185 8.60 4.87 3.23
CA ILE A 185 7.31 5.45 3.60
C ILE A 185 6.59 5.86 2.32
N ILE A 186 5.37 5.37 2.14
CA ILE A 186 4.43 5.83 1.14
C ILE A 186 3.47 6.79 1.86
N ASP A 187 3.56 8.08 1.58
CA ASP A 187 2.71 9.14 2.13
C ASP A 187 1.79 9.68 1.03
N VAL A 188 0.49 9.53 1.24
CA VAL A 188 -0.55 9.85 0.28
C VAL A 188 -1.54 10.81 0.91
N ASN A 189 -1.83 11.89 0.21
CA ASN A 189 -2.99 12.73 0.40
C ASN A 189 -3.34 13.33 -0.97
N ALA A 190 -4.07 12.59 -1.79
CA ALA A 190 -4.24 12.90 -3.20
C ALA A 190 -5.55 12.38 -3.78
N TRP A 191 -5.94 12.93 -4.91
CA TRP A 191 -7.06 12.42 -5.72
C TRP A 191 -6.64 11.21 -6.57
N PHE A 192 -7.56 10.27 -6.69
CA PHE A 192 -7.49 9.07 -7.51
C PHE A 192 -8.72 8.98 -8.41
N MET A 193 -8.56 8.42 -9.61
CA MET A 193 -9.70 7.94 -10.39
C MET A 193 -10.13 6.59 -9.82
N TYR A 194 -11.37 6.50 -9.38
CA TYR A 194 -12.00 5.25 -8.97
C TYR A 194 -12.83 4.67 -10.13
N VAL A 195 -12.61 3.41 -10.48
CA VAL A 195 -13.36 2.68 -11.50
C VAL A 195 -14.16 1.58 -10.82
N SER A 196 -15.49 1.62 -10.94
CA SER A 196 -16.35 0.53 -10.47
C SER A 196 -16.37 -0.62 -11.48
N LYS A 197 -16.22 -1.85 -11.01
CA LYS A 197 -16.30 -3.08 -11.82
C LYS A 197 -17.55 -3.93 -11.54
N ILE A 198 -18.41 -3.50 -10.63
CA ILE A 198 -19.65 -4.22 -10.26
C ILE A 198 -20.76 -4.02 -11.31
N GLU A 199 -20.75 -2.91 -12.04
CA GLU A 199 -21.81 -2.58 -13.01
C GLU A 199 -21.43 -2.93 -14.45
N SER A 200 -22.42 -3.29 -15.27
CA SER A 200 -22.25 -3.56 -16.70
C SER A 200 -21.80 -2.33 -17.50
N THR A 201 -22.06 -1.13 -16.97
CA THR A 201 -21.48 0.13 -17.45
C THR A 201 -20.36 0.56 -16.53
N GLN A 202 -19.15 0.70 -17.08
CA GLN A 202 -17.99 1.19 -16.35
C GLN A 202 -18.25 2.64 -15.89
N LYS A 203 -18.62 2.81 -14.61
CA LYS A 203 -18.70 4.12 -13.97
C LYS A 203 -17.36 4.46 -13.35
N TYR A 204 -16.94 5.70 -13.52
CA TYR A 204 -15.78 6.24 -12.83
C TYR A 204 -16.14 7.49 -12.04
N TYR A 205 -15.42 7.64 -10.94
CA TYR A 205 -15.52 8.74 -9.98
C TYR A 205 -14.11 9.22 -9.64
N TYR A 206 -14.01 10.32 -8.92
CA TYR A 206 -12.76 10.75 -8.30
C TYR A 206 -12.92 10.72 -6.79
N VAL A 207 -11.95 10.13 -6.11
CA VAL A 207 -11.93 9.98 -4.66
C VAL A 207 -10.62 10.54 -4.12
N LYS A 208 -10.69 11.32 -3.05
CA LYS A 208 -9.49 11.74 -2.33
C LYS A 208 -9.12 10.66 -1.32
N LEU A 209 -7.89 10.17 -1.34
CA LEU A 209 -7.40 9.21 -0.37
C LEU A 209 -6.24 9.81 0.40
N SER A 210 -6.20 9.50 1.70
CA SER A 210 -5.11 9.86 2.60
C SER A 210 -4.68 8.66 3.43
N PHE A 211 -3.38 8.36 3.40
CA PHE A 211 -2.76 7.34 4.23
C PHE A 211 -1.25 7.53 4.30
N LYS A 212 -0.65 6.92 5.31
CA LYS A 212 0.79 6.74 5.40
C LYS A 212 1.11 5.29 5.69
N LEU A 213 1.86 4.65 4.80
CA LEU A 213 2.23 3.24 4.89
C LEU A 213 3.74 3.14 5.04
N THR A 214 4.20 2.53 6.13
CA THR A 214 5.62 2.22 6.35
C THR A 214 5.88 0.79 5.91
N ALA A 215 6.82 0.58 4.99
CA ALA A 215 7.25 -0.74 4.54
C ALA A 215 8.67 -1.03 5.02
N THR A 216 8.85 -2.14 5.73
CA THR A 216 10.17 -2.65 6.17
C THR A 216 10.45 -3.97 5.46
N ILE A 217 11.59 -4.07 4.77
CA ILE A 217 11.89 -5.12 3.78
C ILE A 217 13.11 -5.95 4.13
#